data_AF-A0A536UI67-F1
#
_entry.id   AF-A0A536UI67-F1
#
_cell.length_a   1.000
_cell.length_b   1.000
_cell.length_c   1.000
_cell.angle_alpha   90.00
_cell.angle_beta   90.00
_cell.angle_gamma   90.00
#
_symmetry.space_group_name_H-M   'P 1'
#
loop_
_entity.id
_entity.type
_entity.pdbx_description
1 polymer ?
#
loop_
_entity_poly.entity_id
_entity_poly.type
_entity_poly.pdbx_seq_one_letter_code
_entity_poly.pdbx_strand_id
1 'polypeptide(L)'
;SKNPADYYISTVQLSTEPYGIIVRKGDPDFKKVADGAITAVMKSGEITKIYAKWFLSPIPPKNGNLNVPMSDALKKVIANPTDSGDPASYK
;
A
#
# COMPACT_ATOMS: atom_id res chain seq x y z
N SER A 1 2.36 22.50 17.06
CA SER A 1 1.13 22.27 17.82
C SER A 1 1.19 20.91 18.52
N LYS A 2 0.53 20.74 19.67
CA LYS A 2 0.36 19.45 20.35
C LYS A 2 -0.88 18.67 19.84
N ASN A 3 -1.76 19.33 19.08
CA ASN A 3 -2.97 18.74 18.52
C ASN A 3 -2.74 18.36 17.05
N PRO A 4 -2.85 17.07 16.68
CA PRO A 4 -2.68 16.62 15.30
C PRO A 4 -3.65 17.27 14.30
N ALA A 5 -4.83 17.68 14.77
CA ALA A 5 -5.86 18.33 13.94
C ALA A 5 -5.47 19.72 13.42
N ASP A 6 -4.43 20.35 13.98
CA ASP A 6 -3.93 21.65 13.52
C ASP A 6 -3.00 21.53 12.31
N TYR A 7 -2.71 20.30 11.86
CA TYR A 7 -1.86 20.01 10.73
C TYR A 7 -2.69 19.54 9.54
N TYR A 8 -2.30 19.92 8.33
CA TYR A 8 -2.91 19.44 7.09
C TYR A 8 -1.86 18.78 6.20
N ILE A 9 -2.26 17.73 5.50
CA ILE A 9 -1.44 17.13 4.44
C ILE A 9 -1.76 17.89 3.15
N SER A 10 -0.75 18.46 2.51
CA SER A 10 -0.90 19.14 1.23
C SER A 10 -1.43 18.18 0.16
N THR A 11 -2.29 18.68 -0.71
CA THR A 11 -2.78 17.94 -1.89
C THR A 11 -1.78 17.95 -3.05
N VAL A 12 -0.69 18.74 -2.94
CA VAL A 12 0.38 18.77 -3.94
C VAL A 12 1.21 17.49 -3.83
N GLN A 13 1.12 16.65 -4.85
CA GLN A 13 1.89 15.41 -4.93
C GLN A 13 3.20 15.64 -5.70
N LEU A 14 4.34 15.46 -5.03
CA LEU A 14 5.67 15.69 -5.62
C LEU A 14 6.15 14.49 -6.46
N SER A 15 5.81 13.28 -6.04
CA SER A 15 6.14 12.03 -6.72
C SER A 15 5.09 10.96 -6.38
N THR A 16 5.02 9.91 -7.20
CA THR A 16 4.26 8.69 -6.87
C THR A 16 5.25 7.54 -6.79
N GLU A 17 5.47 7.05 -5.57
CA GLU A 17 6.48 6.03 -5.30
C GLU A 17 5.80 4.70 -4.97
N PRO A 18 5.96 3.65 -5.79
CA PRO A 18 5.39 2.35 -5.51
C PRO A 18 6.22 1.65 -4.43
N TYR A 19 5.55 1.07 -3.44
CA TYR A 19 6.22 0.28 -2.40
C TYR A 19 6.17 -1.20 -2.77
N GLY A 20 7.32 -1.87 -2.64
CA GLY A 20 7.46 -3.28 -2.95
C GLY A 20 8.35 -4.00 -1.94
N ILE A 21 8.26 -5.33 -1.93
CA ILE A 21 9.16 -6.18 -1.14
C ILE A 21 10.48 -6.29 -1.88
N ILE A 22 11.56 -5.88 -1.21
CA ILE A 22 12.91 -5.98 -1.78
C ILE A 22 13.39 -7.42 -1.64
N VAL A 23 13.84 -8.00 -2.76
CA VAL A 23 14.43 -9.34 -2.83
C VAL A 23 15.80 -9.27 -3.48
N ARG A 24 16.60 -10.34 -3.35
CA ARG A 24 17.90 -10.42 -4.00
C ARG A 24 17.75 -10.37 -5.53
N LYS A 25 18.63 -9.62 -6.18
CA LYS A 25 18.70 -9.59 -7.65
C LYS A 25 19.17 -10.94 -8.19
N GLY A 26 18.55 -11.41 -9.28
CA GLY A 26 18.93 -12.66 -9.95
C GLY A 26 18.35 -13.93 -9.32
N ASP A 27 17.37 -13.80 -8.42
CA ASP A 27 16.70 -14.93 -7.75
C ASP A 27 15.21 -14.99 -8.21
N PRO A 28 14.94 -15.44 -9.45
CA PRO A 28 13.59 -15.43 -10.02
C PRO A 28 12.64 -16.40 -9.33
N ASP A 29 13.16 -17.50 -8.78
CA ASP A 29 12.35 -18.49 -8.07
C ASP A 29 11.84 -17.92 -6.75
N PHE A 30 12.70 -17.25 -5.97
CA PHE A 30 12.24 -16.59 -4.75
C PHE A 30 11.29 -15.43 -5.05
N LYS A 31 11.58 -14.64 -6.09
CA LYS A 31 10.67 -13.59 -6.55
C LYS A 31 9.29 -14.15 -6.88
N LYS A 32 9.20 -15.26 -7.61
CA LYS A 32 7.92 -15.91 -7.96
C LYS A 32 7.13 -16.32 -6.72
N VAL A 33 7.79 -16.81 -5.67
CA VAL A 33 7.14 -17.15 -4.39
C VAL A 33 6.59 -15.89 -3.72
N ALA A 34 7.40 -14.83 -3.63
CA ALA A 34 6.98 -13.57 -3.04
C ALA A 34 5.80 -12.92 -3.79
N ASP A 35 5.90 -12.83 -5.12
CA ASP A 35 4.84 -12.29 -5.98
C ASP A 35 3.55 -13.13 -5.86
N GLY A 36 3.68 -14.46 -5.81
CA GLY A 36 2.56 -15.37 -5.64
C GLY A 36 1.83 -15.17 -4.32
N ALA A 37 2.57 -15.03 -3.21
CA ALA A 37 1.99 -14.78 -1.89
C ALA A 37 1.24 -13.44 -1.84
N ILE A 38 1.82 -12.37 -2.37
CA ILE A 38 1.19 -11.05 -2.40
C ILE A 38 -0.04 -11.04 -3.31
N THR A 39 0.05 -11.67 -4.49
CA THR A 39 -1.08 -11.80 -5.41
C THR A 39 -2.23 -12.57 -4.77
N ALA A 40 -1.94 -13.63 -4.00
CA ALA A 40 -2.97 -14.38 -3.29
C ALA A 40 -3.72 -13.52 -2.27
N VAL A 41 -3.01 -12.71 -1.48
CA VAL A 41 -3.60 -11.78 -0.49
C VAL A 41 -4.45 -10.70 -1.16
N MET A 42 -4.03 -10.20 -2.33
CA MET A 42 -4.81 -9.23 -3.10
C MET A 42 -6.09 -9.85 -3.65
N LYS A 43 -5.98 -11.02 -4.31
CA LYS A 43 -7.11 -11.72 -4.94
C LYS A 43 -8.12 -12.30 -3.94
N SER A 44 -7.66 -12.71 -2.75
CA SER A 44 -8.55 -13.18 -1.68
C SER A 44 -9.39 -12.05 -1.07
N GLY A 45 -9.03 -10.79 -1.32
CA GLY A 45 -9.64 -9.61 -0.68
C GLY A 45 -9.18 -9.38 0.76
N GLU A 46 -8.26 -10.21 1.28
CA GLU A 46 -7.67 -10.02 2.61
C GLU A 46 -6.96 -8.67 2.74
N ILE A 47 -6.40 -8.17 1.63
CA ILE A 47 -5.77 -6.85 1.58
C ILE A 47 -6.70 -5.73 2.06
N THR A 48 -8.00 -5.81 1.82
CA THR A 48 -8.97 -4.80 2.28
C THR A 48 -9.09 -4.80 3.80
N LYS A 49 -9.06 -5.99 4.43
CA LYS A 49 -9.09 -6.13 5.90
C LYS A 49 -7.78 -5.61 6.51
N ILE A 50 -6.65 -5.95 5.89
CA ILE A 50 -5.32 -5.47 6.32
C ILE A 50 -5.28 -3.94 6.24
N TYR A 51 -5.74 -3.36 5.12
CA TYR A 51 -5.77 -1.91 4.94
C TYR A 51 -6.67 -1.23 5.96
N ALA A 52 -7.88 -1.74 6.17
CA ALA A 52 -8.83 -1.20 7.14
C ALA A 52 -8.26 -1.20 8.57
N LYS A 53 -7.55 -2.27 8.97
CA LYS A 53 -6.92 -2.37 10.28
C LYS A 53 -5.85 -1.30 10.50
N TRP A 54 -5.00 -1.05 9.51
CA TRP A 54 -3.81 -0.22 9.69
C TRP A 54 -4.01 1.26 9.33
N PHE A 55 -4.94 1.57 8.43
CA PHE A 55 -5.12 2.93 7.90
C PHE A 55 -6.46 3.58 8.26
N LEU A 56 -7.48 2.77 8.56
CA LEU A 56 -8.85 3.23 8.80
C LEU A 56 -9.38 2.89 10.19
N SER A 57 -8.57 2.25 11.04
CA SER A 57 -8.92 1.88 12.41
C SER A 57 -7.89 2.45 13.39
N PRO A 58 -8.24 2.58 14.68
CA PRO A 58 -7.27 2.91 15.72
C PRO A 58 -6.11 1.88 15.77
N ILE A 59 -4.87 2.37 15.74
CA ILE A 59 -3.67 1.54 15.80
C ILE A 59 -2.84 1.82 17.06
N PRO A 60 -2.17 0.80 17.63
CA PRO A 60 -1.27 0.99 18.76
C PRO A 60 -0.02 1.80 18.36
N PRO A 61 0.71 2.40 19.34
CA PRO A 61 0.46 2.35 20.78
C PRO A 61 -0.47 3.45 21.31
N LYS A 62 -0.70 4.52 20.53
CA LYS A 62 -1.49 5.69 20.97
C LYS A 62 -2.98 5.59 20.64
N ASN A 63 -3.41 4.47 20.05
CA ASN A 63 -4.80 4.23 19.64
C ASN A 63 -5.37 5.34 18.72
N GLY A 64 -4.49 5.93 17.90
CA GLY A 64 -4.87 6.95 16.91
C GLY A 64 -5.24 6.30 15.57
N ASN A 65 -6.09 6.96 14.79
CA ASN A 65 -6.48 6.52 13.45
C ASN A 65 -5.85 7.45 12.40
N LEU A 66 -5.26 6.88 11.35
CA LEU A 66 -4.65 7.64 10.26
C LEU A 66 -5.71 8.26 9.34
N ASN A 67 -6.89 7.63 9.23
CA ASN A 67 -7.98 8.04 8.34
C ASN A 67 -7.53 8.27 6.89
N VAL A 68 -6.63 7.42 6.38
CA VAL A 68 -6.12 7.51 5.02
C VAL A 68 -6.92 6.53 4.14
N PRO A 69 -7.80 7.01 3.24
CA PRO A 69 -8.50 6.14 2.32
C PRO A 69 -7.55 5.55 1.27
N MET A 70 -7.87 4.35 0.81
CA MET A 70 -7.12 3.69 -0.25
C MET A 70 -7.14 4.55 -1.52
N SER A 71 -5.95 4.86 -2.05
CA SER A 71 -5.81 5.62 -3.28
C SER A 71 -6.32 4.82 -4.49
N ASP A 72 -6.71 5.52 -5.54
CA ASP A 72 -7.19 4.86 -6.76
C ASP A 72 -6.09 4.03 -7.44
N ALA A 73 -4.84 4.47 -7.33
CA ALA A 73 -3.69 3.69 -7.78
C ALA A 73 -3.57 2.35 -7.05
N LEU A 74 -3.71 2.34 -5.72
CA LEU A 74 -3.65 1.09 -4.93
C LEU A 74 -4.85 0.18 -5.25
N LYS A 75 -6.05 0.74 -5.45
CA LYS A 75 -7.22 -0.05 -5.89
C LYS A 75 -6.96 -0.72 -7.24
N LYS A 76 -6.35 -0.01 -8.20
CA LYS A 76 -5.97 -0.56 -9.51
C LYS A 76 -4.97 -1.72 -9.38
N VAL A 77 -3.94 -1.56 -8.56
CA VAL A 77 -2.95 -2.62 -8.31
C VAL A 77 -3.57 -3.84 -7.62
N ILE A 78 -4.49 -3.64 -6.68
CA ILE A 78 -5.19 -4.78 -6.04
C ILE A 78 -6.04 -5.54 -7.06
N ALA A 79 -6.74 -4.82 -7.95
CA ALA A 79 -7.54 -5.43 -9.01
C ALA A 79 -6.67 -6.15 -10.05
N ASN A 80 -5.53 -5.55 -10.41
CA ASN A 80 -4.59 -6.05 -11.42
C ASN A 80 -3.15 -5.98 -10.87
N PRO A 81 -2.70 -7.00 -10.10
CA PRO A 81 -1.38 -6.99 -9.49
C PRO A 81 -0.25 -6.87 -10.51
N THR A 82 0.72 -6.00 -10.21
CA THR A 82 1.89 -5.72 -11.04
C THR A 82 3.12 -5.50 -10.16
N ASP A 83 4.28 -5.88 -10.66
CA ASP A 83 5.60 -5.60 -10.07
C ASP A 83 6.35 -4.49 -10.83
N SER A 84 5.67 -3.81 -11.75
CA SER A 84 6.21 -2.69 -12.52
C SER A 84 6.45 -1.47 -11.63
N GLY A 85 7.65 -0.89 -11.73
CA GLY A 85 7.98 0.39 -11.10
C GLY A 85 7.49 1.60 -11.90
N ASP A 86 6.92 1.41 -13.09
CA ASP A 86 6.42 2.50 -13.93
C ASP A 86 5.06 3.00 -13.42
N PRO A 87 4.93 4.28 -13.03
CA PRO A 87 3.65 4.87 -12.63
C PRO A 87 2.52 4.70 -13.64
N ALA A 88 2.80 4.60 -14.94
CA ALA A 88 1.77 4.36 -15.94
C ALA A 88 1.06 3.01 -15.75
N SER A 89 1.68 2.05 -15.06
CA SER A 89 1.10 0.72 -14.79
C SER A 89 0.00 0.75 -13.73
N TYR A 90 -0.07 1.81 -12.92
CA TYR A 90 -1.03 1.93 -11.81
C TYR A 90 -1.66 3.32 -11.68
N LYS A 91 -1.43 4.23 -12.63
CA LYS A 91 -2.12 5.51 -12.73
C LYS A 91 -3.50 5.39 -13.34
#